data_AF-A0A8B7NUP4-F1
#
_entry.id   AF-A0A8B7NUP4-F1
#
_cell.length_a   1.000
_cell.length_b   1.000
_cell.length_c   1.000
_cell.angle_alpha   90.00
_cell.angle_beta   90.00
_cell.angle_gamma   90.00
#
_symmetry.space_group_name_H-M   'P 1'
#
loop_
_entity.id
_entity.type
_entity.pdbx_description
1 polymer ?
#
loop_
_entity_poly.entity_id
_entity_poly.type
_entity_poly.pdbx_seq_one_letter_code
_entity_poly.pdbx_strand_id
1 'polypeptide(L)'
;MNHYSQPCDHMLEALNSSRCSLSSFAGRIKDSNSIRSLAKVATPNSDFLIVTEPHVDLTPLQHQHQELWVIVEPKSEGDIAALPTSPNIFLLVKLVAENQQKSLTRTLLGMAPADNRLRRLEVRDCALTEVQLQEMLVELQHAGLRTIFTNQQIHAGPSRVLTMREKNYALILTDEPPLPPQAEHSRHVASEPPKSPASLPAAPAVGGENLCPLASSCGDLDAVYRSLYALNVVLPHALRFVMEKTCVDKPPEVTYLDYCLTRYTQKNCSELLSYLWRNSYLVETLKKCNCEEFDVRLFDAQPLIELVSLFLSRLLTMFNGGTDKVDPTTKDEDYKNLLNLIGEVRRLRTIVHINLMEDPTKLVGVPDRITEIAYELISKAAELHRVPDAEAKRVKEACRALCDKYSDVRVDDDAFAAYYVVKENLESRVDVEFEKVFDERCVSIYESPTHRRDQPFQHHFSSRCQQYQFDELLKYKIWGKGKLHGVFIHFMCRDTKSCSFSDVIEQNFPEACSKIGTNNVEYALKRLHPLILVDGYDEANATSSVVVDEMVYKFHEFPCKIVITTRPEADSSQRNISGREGVEFTESLILPFALKRSNFGELLMTLDS
;
A
#
# COMPACT_ATOMS: atom_id res chain seq x y z
N MET A 1 15.58 -4.45 -14.40
CA MET A 1 16.03 -5.51 -13.45
C MET A 1 16.00 -6.86 -14.16
N ASN A 2 17.10 -7.28 -14.75
CA ASN A 2 17.22 -8.55 -15.51
C ASN A 2 18.58 -9.25 -15.24
N HIS A 3 19.12 -9.07 -14.03
CA HIS A 3 20.48 -9.50 -13.66
C HIS A 3 20.62 -11.02 -13.37
N TYR A 4 19.55 -11.81 -13.47
CA TYR A 4 19.59 -13.29 -13.34
C TYR A 4 19.63 -14.02 -14.69
N SER A 5 19.93 -13.33 -15.79
CA SER A 5 19.80 -13.89 -17.13
C SER A 5 20.86 -14.93 -17.49
N GLN A 6 22.08 -14.83 -16.93
CA GLN A 6 23.16 -15.74 -17.26
C GLN A 6 23.38 -16.81 -16.18
N PRO A 7 23.53 -18.09 -16.57
CA PRO A 7 23.87 -19.17 -15.66
C PRO A 7 25.26 -18.98 -15.04
N CYS A 8 25.39 -19.18 -13.73
CA CYS A 8 26.65 -19.04 -12.99
C CYS A 8 27.36 -20.37 -12.73
N ASP A 9 27.02 -21.43 -13.47
CA ASP A 9 27.57 -22.79 -13.32
C ASP A 9 29.12 -22.81 -13.28
N HIS A 10 29.76 -22.04 -14.17
CA HIS A 10 31.22 -21.91 -14.26
C HIS A 10 31.87 -21.34 -12.99
N MET A 11 31.19 -20.45 -12.27
CA MET A 11 31.68 -19.91 -10.99
C MET A 11 31.55 -20.94 -9.88
N LEU A 12 30.48 -21.74 -9.91
CA LEU A 12 30.19 -22.75 -8.90
C LEU A 12 31.16 -23.93 -8.97
N GLU A 13 31.70 -24.25 -10.15
CA GLU A 13 32.71 -25.31 -10.29
C GLU A 13 33.96 -25.05 -9.42
N ALA A 14 34.38 -23.79 -9.29
CA ALA A 14 35.53 -23.40 -8.47
C ALA A 14 35.34 -23.70 -6.97
N LEU A 15 34.08 -23.80 -6.51
CA LEU A 15 33.76 -24.14 -5.12
C LEU A 15 34.14 -25.59 -4.78
N ASN A 16 34.28 -26.48 -5.76
CA ASN A 16 34.67 -27.88 -5.51
C ASN A 16 36.02 -28.03 -4.81
N SER A 17 36.93 -27.09 -5.03
CA SER A 17 38.25 -27.05 -4.40
C SER A 17 38.34 -26.07 -3.23
N SER A 18 37.27 -25.34 -2.94
CA SER A 18 37.25 -24.33 -1.91
C SER A 18 37.12 -24.95 -0.51
N ARG A 19 37.67 -24.25 0.48
CA ARG A 19 37.48 -24.57 1.92
C ARG A 19 36.53 -23.58 2.60
N CYS A 20 35.84 -22.74 1.83
CA CYS A 20 34.90 -21.77 2.39
C CYS A 20 33.63 -22.45 2.90
N SER A 21 32.97 -21.78 3.84
CA SER A 21 31.59 -22.05 4.21
C SER A 21 30.71 -20.97 3.60
N LEU A 22 29.68 -21.37 2.87
CA LEU A 22 28.78 -20.45 2.19
C LEU A 22 27.61 -20.10 3.12
N SER A 23 27.38 -18.82 3.40
CA SER A 23 26.21 -18.38 4.18
C SER A 23 24.99 -18.13 3.32
N SER A 24 25.16 -17.63 2.10
CA SER A 24 24.05 -17.38 1.17
C SER A 24 24.47 -17.49 -0.28
N PHE A 25 23.53 -17.83 -1.16
CA PHE A 25 23.73 -17.77 -2.61
C PHE A 25 22.42 -17.43 -3.34
N ALA A 26 22.52 -16.52 -4.30
CA ALA A 26 21.45 -16.17 -5.21
C ALA A 26 21.97 -16.20 -6.66
N GLY A 27 21.39 -17.04 -7.52
CA GLY A 27 21.87 -17.18 -8.89
C GLY A 27 21.09 -18.16 -9.75
N ARG A 28 21.43 -18.20 -11.05
CA ARG A 28 20.85 -19.14 -12.01
C ARG A 28 21.79 -20.33 -12.23
N ILE A 29 21.28 -21.54 -12.04
CA ILE A 29 22.05 -22.78 -12.17
C ILE A 29 21.36 -23.67 -13.21
N LYS A 30 22.12 -24.20 -14.16
CA LYS A 30 21.61 -25.11 -15.21
C LYS A 30 22.11 -26.55 -15.07
N ASP A 31 23.26 -26.77 -14.45
CA ASP A 31 23.86 -28.10 -14.31
C ASP A 31 23.72 -28.62 -12.87
N SER A 32 23.33 -29.89 -12.75
CA SER A 32 23.31 -30.62 -11.48
C SER A 32 24.72 -30.75 -10.86
N ASN A 33 25.79 -30.72 -11.66
CA ASN A 33 27.16 -30.71 -11.15
C ASN A 33 27.48 -29.43 -10.36
N SER A 34 26.93 -28.29 -10.78
CA SER A 34 27.09 -27.02 -10.06
C SER A 34 26.33 -27.04 -8.74
N ILE A 35 25.18 -27.72 -8.66
CA ILE A 35 24.47 -27.97 -7.39
C ILE A 35 25.32 -28.81 -6.43
N ARG A 36 25.97 -29.87 -6.93
CA ARG A 36 26.90 -30.67 -6.10
C ARG A 36 28.09 -29.86 -5.60
N SER A 37 28.57 -28.93 -6.42
CA SER A 37 29.68 -28.05 -6.06
C SER A 37 29.26 -27.04 -4.98
N LEU A 38 28.04 -26.51 -5.09
CA LEU A 38 27.42 -25.64 -4.09
C LEU A 38 27.21 -26.37 -2.76
N ALA A 39 26.67 -27.60 -2.82
CA ALA A 39 26.44 -28.46 -1.66
C ALA A 39 27.71 -28.73 -0.82
N LYS A 40 28.88 -28.89 -1.47
CA LYS A 40 30.14 -29.14 -0.74
C LYS A 40 30.55 -28.03 0.22
N VAL A 41 30.17 -26.78 -0.06
CA VAL A 41 30.49 -25.60 0.75
C VAL A 41 29.29 -25.08 1.53
N ALA A 42 28.12 -25.69 1.35
CA ALA A 42 26.88 -25.36 2.03
C ALA A 42 26.87 -25.90 3.47
N THR A 43 26.09 -25.24 4.32
CA THR A 43 25.88 -25.62 5.72
C THR A 43 24.39 -25.61 6.05
N PRO A 44 23.95 -26.24 7.14
CA PRO A 44 22.55 -26.18 7.55
C PRO A 44 22.01 -24.77 7.82
N ASN A 45 22.88 -23.76 7.90
CA ASN A 45 22.50 -22.35 8.10
C ASN A 45 22.59 -21.53 6.79
N SER A 46 22.77 -22.18 5.64
CA SER A 46 22.93 -21.49 4.35
C SER A 46 21.58 -21.14 3.74
N ASP A 47 21.45 -19.93 3.19
CA ASP A 47 20.25 -19.50 2.49
C ASP A 47 20.45 -19.52 0.97
N PHE A 48 19.50 -20.12 0.24
CA PHE A 48 19.59 -20.28 -1.20
C PHE A 48 18.41 -19.65 -1.93
N LEU A 49 18.72 -18.95 -3.03
CA LEU A 49 17.78 -18.50 -4.04
C LEU A 49 18.26 -18.94 -5.42
N ILE A 50 17.74 -20.06 -5.91
CA ILE A 50 18.20 -20.73 -7.12
C ILE A 50 17.14 -20.58 -8.21
N VAL A 51 17.52 -19.93 -9.31
CA VAL A 51 16.76 -19.96 -10.56
C VAL A 51 17.25 -21.14 -11.38
N THR A 52 16.39 -22.09 -11.72
CA THR A 52 16.81 -23.29 -12.44
C THR A 52 15.73 -23.84 -13.36
N GLU A 53 16.08 -24.85 -14.14
CA GLU A 53 15.12 -25.59 -14.94
C GLU A 53 14.56 -26.76 -14.12
N PRO A 54 13.29 -27.17 -14.33
CA PRO A 54 12.64 -28.22 -13.51
C PRO A 54 13.33 -29.59 -13.49
N HIS A 55 14.27 -29.85 -14.40
CA HIS A 55 14.98 -31.13 -14.53
C HIS A 55 16.30 -31.20 -13.73
N VAL A 56 16.72 -30.09 -13.12
CA VAL A 56 17.99 -30.01 -12.38
C VAL A 56 17.82 -30.64 -10.99
N ASP A 57 18.70 -31.58 -10.64
CA ASP A 57 18.64 -32.29 -9.37
C ASP A 57 19.14 -31.43 -8.21
N LEU A 58 18.23 -31.05 -7.30
CA LEU A 58 18.50 -30.28 -6.10
C LEU A 58 18.70 -31.14 -4.85
N THR A 59 18.63 -32.47 -4.96
CA THR A 59 18.85 -33.41 -3.84
C THR A 59 20.18 -33.22 -3.12
N PRO A 60 21.30 -32.84 -3.77
CA PRO A 60 22.56 -32.62 -3.05
C PRO A 60 22.49 -31.56 -1.95
N LEU A 61 21.54 -30.61 -2.02
CA LEU A 61 21.34 -29.57 -1.00
C LEU A 61 20.48 -30.04 0.18
N GLN A 62 20.02 -31.29 0.19
CA GLN A 62 19.18 -31.81 1.26
C GLN A 62 19.89 -31.70 2.62
N HIS A 63 19.22 -31.08 3.59
CA HIS A 63 19.73 -30.78 4.94
C HIS A 63 20.91 -29.80 5.01
N GLN A 64 21.30 -29.18 3.90
CA GLN A 64 22.42 -28.22 3.84
C GLN A 64 21.93 -26.79 3.64
N HIS A 65 20.76 -26.44 4.18
CA HIS A 65 20.19 -25.12 4.04
C HIS A 65 19.26 -24.77 5.20
N GLN A 66 19.23 -23.49 5.54
CA GLN A 66 18.22 -22.91 6.42
C GLN A 66 16.96 -22.61 5.60
N GLU A 67 17.10 -21.95 4.45
CA GLU A 67 16.03 -21.74 3.47
C GLU A 67 16.47 -22.08 2.05
N LEU A 68 15.57 -22.69 1.25
CA LEU A 68 15.81 -22.98 -0.16
C LEU A 68 14.66 -22.46 -1.01
N TRP A 69 14.88 -21.31 -1.66
CA TRP A 69 14.01 -20.73 -2.67
C TRP A 69 14.37 -21.24 -4.06
N VAL A 70 13.42 -21.90 -4.72
CA VAL A 70 13.60 -22.43 -6.07
C VAL A 70 12.65 -21.70 -7.01
N ILE A 71 13.22 -21.08 -8.04
CA ILE A 71 12.50 -20.32 -9.05
C ILE A 71 12.56 -21.07 -10.37
N VAL A 72 11.40 -21.40 -10.94
CA VAL A 72 11.29 -22.14 -12.21
C VAL A 72 10.28 -21.50 -13.15
N GLU A 73 10.37 -21.87 -14.42
CA GLU A 73 9.32 -21.64 -15.43
C GLU A 73 8.60 -22.97 -15.70
N PRO A 74 7.28 -22.96 -15.96
CA PRO A 74 6.51 -24.17 -16.18
C PRO A 74 6.94 -24.85 -17.50
N LYS A 75 7.12 -26.18 -17.47
CA LYS A 75 7.43 -26.99 -18.67
C LYS A 75 6.29 -27.94 -19.01
N SER A 76 5.98 -28.06 -20.31
CA SER A 76 4.98 -29.00 -20.82
C SER A 76 5.50 -30.43 -20.96
N GLU A 77 6.80 -30.58 -21.20
CA GLU A 77 7.45 -31.85 -21.54
C GLU A 77 8.83 -31.97 -20.88
N GLY A 78 9.33 -33.20 -20.83
CA GLY A 78 10.60 -33.56 -20.20
C GLY A 78 10.45 -34.12 -18.80
N ASP A 79 11.60 -34.59 -18.29
CA ASP A 79 11.73 -35.08 -16.92
C ASP A 79 11.76 -33.89 -15.96
N ILE A 80 11.11 -34.05 -14.82
CA ILE A 80 11.09 -33.08 -13.73
C ILE A 80 11.73 -33.76 -12.52
N ALA A 81 12.75 -33.13 -11.96
CA ALA A 81 13.40 -33.59 -10.75
C ALA A 81 12.61 -33.10 -9.53
N ALA A 82 12.31 -34.01 -8.61
CA ALA A 82 11.70 -33.68 -7.33
C ALA A 82 12.65 -32.79 -6.51
N LEU A 83 12.08 -31.87 -5.74
CA LEU A 83 12.83 -31.08 -4.78
C LEU A 83 13.31 -31.95 -3.60
N PRO A 84 14.42 -31.57 -2.91
CA PRO A 84 14.88 -32.28 -1.72
C PRO A 84 13.78 -32.34 -0.65
N THR A 85 13.84 -33.29 0.28
CA THR A 85 12.90 -33.30 1.42
C THR A 85 13.43 -32.38 2.52
N SER A 86 12.78 -31.24 2.73
CA SER A 86 13.13 -30.26 3.77
C SER A 86 11.93 -29.39 4.15
N PRO A 87 11.78 -29.04 5.45
CA PRO A 87 10.66 -28.22 5.90
C PRO A 87 10.71 -26.77 5.36
N ASN A 88 11.84 -26.30 4.83
CA ASN A 88 12.09 -24.90 4.48
C ASN A 88 12.28 -24.68 2.97
N ILE A 89 11.46 -25.34 2.16
CA ILE A 89 11.49 -25.22 0.70
C ILE A 89 10.40 -24.27 0.21
N PHE A 90 10.80 -23.28 -0.57
CA PHE A 90 9.92 -22.30 -1.18
C PHE A 90 9.98 -22.48 -2.69
N LEU A 91 8.87 -22.83 -3.32
CA LEU A 91 8.77 -22.96 -4.78
C LEU A 91 8.07 -21.73 -5.35
N LEU A 92 8.69 -21.11 -6.35
CA LEU A 92 8.16 -19.97 -7.06
C LEU A 92 8.17 -20.26 -8.56
N VAL A 93 6.99 -20.29 -9.18
CA VAL A 93 6.86 -20.44 -10.63
C VAL A 93 6.64 -19.07 -11.26
N LYS A 94 7.37 -18.71 -12.32
CA LYS A 94 7.20 -17.43 -13.03
C LYS A 94 6.56 -17.62 -14.40
N LEU A 95 5.91 -16.57 -14.88
CA LEU A 95 5.44 -16.41 -16.27
C LEU A 95 4.55 -17.58 -16.71
N VAL A 96 3.32 -17.60 -16.21
CA VAL A 96 2.34 -18.62 -16.60
C VAL A 96 1.35 -18.03 -17.59
N ALA A 97 1.38 -18.49 -18.83
CA ALA A 97 0.40 -18.08 -19.84
C ALA A 97 -0.98 -18.72 -19.60
N GLU A 98 -2.04 -18.14 -20.16
CA GLU A 98 -3.44 -18.55 -19.97
C GLU A 98 -3.69 -20.03 -20.37
N ASN A 99 -2.91 -20.56 -21.30
CA ASN A 99 -2.99 -21.95 -21.78
C ASN A 99 -2.03 -22.93 -21.07
N GLN A 100 -1.31 -22.50 -20.03
CA GLN A 100 -0.29 -23.30 -19.35
C GLN A 100 -0.75 -23.97 -18.06
N GLN A 101 -2.06 -24.03 -17.78
CA GLN A 101 -2.61 -24.68 -16.57
C GLN A 101 -2.05 -26.10 -16.38
N LYS A 102 -2.11 -26.96 -17.41
CA LYS A 102 -1.59 -28.35 -17.34
C LYS A 102 -0.07 -28.40 -17.13
N SER A 103 0.68 -27.52 -17.80
CA SER A 103 2.15 -27.45 -17.65
C SER A 103 2.53 -27.00 -16.24
N LEU A 104 1.79 -26.03 -15.68
CA LEU A 104 1.95 -25.59 -14.31
C LEU A 104 1.65 -26.73 -13.34
N THR A 105 0.49 -27.40 -13.44
CA THR A 105 0.16 -28.53 -12.56
C THR A 105 1.23 -29.63 -12.63
N ARG A 106 1.63 -30.03 -13.84
CA ARG A 106 2.68 -31.05 -14.05
C ARG A 106 3.99 -30.64 -13.40
N THR A 107 4.41 -29.38 -13.57
CA THR A 107 5.66 -28.87 -12.99
C THR A 107 5.60 -28.90 -11.46
N LEU A 108 4.50 -28.44 -10.87
CA LEU A 108 4.32 -28.42 -9.42
C LEU A 108 4.28 -29.81 -8.80
N LEU A 109 3.58 -30.76 -9.42
CA LEU A 109 3.55 -32.16 -8.98
C LEU A 109 4.88 -32.86 -9.17
N GLY A 110 5.56 -32.64 -10.30
CA GLY A 110 6.86 -33.24 -10.56
C GLY A 110 7.97 -32.73 -9.65
N MET A 111 7.91 -31.45 -9.26
CA MET A 111 8.86 -30.83 -8.34
C MET A 111 8.49 -31.04 -6.87
N ALA A 112 7.33 -31.61 -6.56
CA ALA A 112 6.94 -31.87 -5.19
C ALA A 112 8.03 -32.68 -4.46
N PRO A 113 8.45 -32.28 -3.25
CA PRO A 113 9.32 -33.11 -2.42
C PRO A 113 8.68 -34.49 -2.16
N ALA A 114 9.49 -35.48 -1.78
CA ALA A 114 8.99 -36.83 -1.55
C ALA A 114 7.93 -36.93 -0.43
N ASP A 115 7.94 -36.00 0.53
CA ASP A 115 6.93 -35.89 1.58
C ASP A 115 5.74 -35.00 1.20
N ASN A 116 5.71 -34.51 -0.05
CA ASN A 116 4.72 -33.62 -0.62
C ASN A 116 4.53 -32.32 0.19
N ARG A 117 5.57 -31.85 0.89
CA ARG A 117 5.47 -30.66 1.74
C ARG A 117 6.39 -29.56 1.24
N LEU A 118 5.78 -28.45 0.84
CA LEU A 118 6.48 -27.20 0.60
C LEU A 118 6.26 -26.27 1.79
N ARG A 119 7.24 -25.44 2.14
CA ARG A 119 7.00 -24.31 3.06
C ARG A 119 6.06 -23.31 2.40
N ARG A 120 6.29 -23.03 1.12
CA ARG A 120 5.52 -22.05 0.35
C ARG A 120 5.49 -22.39 -1.13
N LEU A 121 4.38 -22.03 -1.76
CA LEU A 121 4.20 -22.12 -3.19
C LEU A 121 3.65 -20.80 -3.75
N GLU A 122 4.41 -20.16 -4.64
CA GLU A 122 4.03 -18.93 -5.35
C GLU A 122 3.97 -19.15 -6.86
N VAL A 123 3.04 -18.48 -7.52
CA VAL A 123 2.97 -18.36 -8.98
C VAL A 123 2.95 -16.88 -9.34
N ARG A 124 3.93 -16.40 -10.09
CA ARG A 124 4.09 -15.00 -10.48
C ARG A 124 3.82 -14.78 -11.95
N ASP A 125 3.32 -13.59 -12.28
CA ASP A 125 2.99 -13.17 -13.65
C ASP A 125 2.10 -14.20 -14.38
N CYS A 126 1.13 -14.73 -13.65
CA CYS A 126 0.18 -15.73 -14.06
C CYS A 126 -1.04 -15.11 -14.75
N ALA A 127 -1.25 -15.49 -16.00
CA ALA A 127 -2.40 -15.14 -16.82
C ALA A 127 -3.54 -16.16 -16.72
N LEU A 128 -3.44 -17.17 -15.83
CA LEU A 128 -4.55 -18.06 -15.53
C LEU A 128 -5.65 -17.29 -14.79
N THR A 129 -6.89 -17.62 -15.10
CA THR A 129 -8.06 -17.15 -14.34
C THR A 129 -8.08 -17.79 -12.96
N GLU A 130 -8.81 -17.17 -12.02
CA GLU A 130 -8.98 -17.72 -10.67
C GLU A 130 -9.61 -19.12 -10.70
N VAL A 131 -10.58 -19.36 -11.59
CA VAL A 131 -11.22 -20.67 -11.78
C VAL A 131 -10.19 -21.73 -12.18
N GLN A 132 -9.30 -21.43 -13.13
CA GLN A 132 -8.25 -22.36 -13.54
C GLN A 132 -7.25 -22.65 -12.41
N LEU A 133 -6.93 -21.64 -11.59
CA LEU A 133 -6.07 -21.81 -10.42
C LEU A 133 -6.75 -22.66 -9.33
N GLN A 134 -8.05 -22.52 -9.14
CA GLN A 134 -8.83 -23.35 -8.21
C GLN A 134 -8.92 -24.82 -8.67
N GLU A 135 -9.19 -25.05 -9.96
CA GLU A 135 -9.16 -26.41 -10.54
C GLU A 135 -7.78 -27.07 -10.35
N MET A 136 -6.71 -26.32 -10.62
CA MET A 136 -5.36 -26.80 -10.38
C MET A 136 -5.12 -27.11 -8.89
N LEU A 137 -5.57 -26.25 -7.96
CA LEU A 137 -5.44 -26.51 -6.52
C LEU A 137 -6.07 -27.85 -6.11
N VAL A 138 -7.25 -28.18 -6.66
CA VAL A 138 -7.91 -29.48 -6.42
C VAL A 138 -7.00 -30.63 -6.87
N GLU A 139 -6.40 -30.54 -8.05
CA GLU A 139 -5.49 -31.57 -8.58
C GLU A 139 -4.23 -31.71 -7.70
N LEU A 140 -3.61 -30.60 -7.32
CA LEU A 140 -2.44 -30.58 -6.44
C LEU A 140 -2.74 -31.23 -5.09
N GLN A 141 -3.90 -30.91 -4.53
CA GLN A 141 -4.33 -31.45 -3.25
C GLN A 141 -4.65 -32.93 -3.32
N HIS A 142 -5.32 -33.38 -4.38
CA HIS A 142 -5.64 -34.80 -4.62
C HIS A 142 -4.37 -35.65 -4.72
N ALA A 143 -3.30 -35.09 -5.30
CA ALA A 143 -1.99 -35.71 -5.33
C ALA A 143 -1.24 -35.66 -3.98
N GLY A 144 -1.80 -35.01 -2.96
CA GLY A 144 -1.24 -34.95 -1.62
C GLY A 144 -0.30 -33.78 -1.36
N LEU A 145 -0.14 -32.83 -2.29
CA LEU A 145 0.72 -31.65 -2.08
C LEU A 145 0.15 -30.76 -0.97
N ARG A 146 1.03 -30.27 -0.08
CA ARG A 146 0.70 -29.42 1.07
C ARG A 146 1.67 -28.25 1.18
N THR A 147 1.19 -27.13 1.72
CA THR A 147 2.02 -25.97 2.06
C THR A 147 2.02 -25.70 3.57
N ILE A 148 3.20 -25.47 4.14
CA ILE A 148 3.44 -25.26 5.57
C ILE A 148 3.79 -23.79 5.82
N PHE A 149 2.79 -22.92 5.91
CA PHE A 149 3.00 -21.47 5.99
C PHE A 149 3.41 -20.98 7.39
N THR A 150 3.06 -21.68 8.49
CA THR A 150 3.36 -21.27 9.88
C THR A 150 3.92 -22.41 10.73
N ASN A 151 4.92 -22.13 11.58
CA ASN A 151 5.49 -22.98 12.65
C ASN A 151 5.43 -24.52 12.48
N GLN A 152 5.83 -25.06 11.32
CA GLN A 152 5.78 -26.50 11.00
C GLN A 152 4.38 -27.15 11.03
N GLN A 153 3.30 -26.36 11.11
CA GLN A 153 1.93 -26.86 11.05
C GLN A 153 1.32 -26.60 9.67
N ILE A 154 0.62 -27.60 9.14
CA ILE A 154 -0.24 -27.44 7.97
C ILE A 154 -1.36 -26.48 8.40
N HIS A 155 -1.67 -25.48 7.57
CA HIS A 155 -2.81 -24.62 7.84
C HIS A 155 -4.08 -25.44 8.04
N ALA A 156 -4.82 -25.15 9.11
CA ALA A 156 -6.22 -25.55 9.19
C ALA A 156 -7.05 -24.66 8.25
N GLY A 157 -8.11 -25.21 7.68
CA GLY A 157 -8.94 -24.51 6.68
C GLY A 157 -8.71 -24.99 5.23
N PRO A 158 -9.56 -24.59 4.29
CA PRO A 158 -9.58 -25.05 2.90
C PRO A 158 -8.40 -24.54 2.08
N SER A 159 -7.99 -25.33 1.07
CA SER A 159 -7.00 -24.90 0.08
C SER A 159 -7.51 -23.67 -0.68
N ARG A 160 -6.64 -22.72 -1.02
CA ARG A 160 -7.06 -21.46 -1.67
C ARG A 160 -5.95 -20.75 -2.43
N VAL A 161 -6.37 -19.88 -3.35
CA VAL A 161 -5.51 -18.95 -4.07
C VAL A 161 -5.55 -17.61 -3.33
N LEU A 162 -4.40 -17.13 -2.85
CA LEU A 162 -4.27 -15.77 -2.35
C LEU A 162 -3.71 -14.88 -3.46
N THR A 163 -4.50 -13.93 -3.92
CA THR A 163 -4.03 -12.89 -4.85
C THR A 163 -3.10 -11.96 -4.10
N MET A 164 -1.81 -12.08 -4.44
CA MET A 164 -0.75 -11.24 -3.93
C MET A 164 -0.80 -9.88 -4.67
N ARG A 165 -0.47 -9.85 -5.96
CA ARG A 165 -0.58 -8.66 -6.83
C ARG A 165 -1.37 -9.05 -8.07
N GLU A 166 -1.71 -8.09 -8.94
CA GLU A 166 -2.23 -8.45 -10.27
C GLU A 166 -1.32 -9.53 -10.89
N LYS A 167 -1.90 -10.69 -11.23
CA LYS A 167 -1.22 -11.86 -11.78
C LYS A 167 -0.22 -12.57 -10.86
N ASN A 168 -0.13 -12.25 -9.57
CA ASN A 168 0.74 -12.96 -8.64
C ASN A 168 -0.12 -13.64 -7.56
N TYR A 169 0.13 -14.93 -7.34
CA TYR A 169 -0.69 -15.77 -6.49
C TYR A 169 0.20 -16.56 -5.52
N ALA A 170 -0.22 -16.65 -4.26
CA ALA A 170 0.28 -17.64 -3.33
C ALA A 170 -0.75 -18.77 -3.23
N LEU A 171 -0.31 -20.02 -3.37
CA LEU A 171 -1.16 -21.19 -3.30
C LEU A 171 -1.06 -21.78 -1.90
N ILE A 172 -2.17 -21.80 -1.18
CA ILE A 172 -2.27 -22.46 0.12
C ILE A 172 -2.94 -23.82 -0.10
N LEU A 173 -2.19 -24.89 0.19
CA LEU A 173 -2.62 -26.29 0.05
C LEU A 173 -2.70 -26.96 1.42
N THR A 174 -3.89 -27.41 1.80
CA THR A 174 -4.20 -28.02 3.10
C THR A 174 -4.87 -29.38 2.91
N ASP A 175 -5.24 -30.05 4.01
CA ASP A 175 -6.02 -31.30 3.95
C ASP A 175 -7.50 -31.07 3.65
N GLU A 176 -8.00 -29.85 3.79
CA GLU A 176 -9.40 -29.51 3.51
C GLU A 176 -9.56 -29.05 2.06
N PRO A 177 -10.56 -29.58 1.33
CA PRO A 177 -10.77 -29.25 -0.09
C PRO A 177 -10.93 -27.74 -0.28
N PRO A 178 -10.51 -27.17 -1.43
CA PRO A 178 -10.77 -25.77 -1.68
C PRO A 178 -12.27 -25.52 -1.64
N LEU A 179 -12.66 -24.37 -1.09
CA LEU A 179 -14.04 -23.95 -1.18
C LEU A 179 -14.41 -23.89 -2.66
N PRO A 180 -15.57 -24.43 -3.06
CA PRO A 180 -16.04 -24.22 -4.42
C PRO A 180 -16.03 -22.71 -4.67
N PRO A 181 -15.70 -22.26 -5.91
CA PRO A 181 -15.85 -20.85 -6.26
C PRO A 181 -17.25 -20.46 -5.79
N GLN A 182 -17.32 -19.55 -4.82
CA GLN A 182 -18.62 -19.04 -4.44
C GLN A 182 -19.15 -18.44 -5.73
N ALA A 183 -20.20 -19.05 -6.29
CA ALA A 183 -20.88 -18.47 -7.41
C ALA A 183 -21.22 -17.06 -6.96
N GLU A 184 -20.56 -16.05 -7.54
CA GLU A 184 -20.98 -14.68 -7.41
C GLU A 184 -22.49 -14.73 -7.55
N HIS A 185 -23.21 -14.36 -6.49
CA HIS A 185 -24.67 -14.46 -6.50
C HIS A 185 -25.14 -13.82 -7.79
N SER A 186 -25.72 -14.66 -8.65
CA SER A 186 -25.95 -14.37 -10.05
C SER A 186 -26.62 -13.01 -10.15
N ARG A 187 -25.83 -12.00 -10.51
CA ARG A 187 -26.35 -10.69 -10.86
C ARG A 187 -27.28 -10.96 -12.03
N HIS A 188 -28.52 -10.50 -11.92
CA HIS A 188 -29.40 -10.36 -13.07
C HIS A 188 -28.74 -9.41 -14.06
N VAL A 189 -27.94 -9.95 -14.97
CA VAL A 189 -27.40 -9.24 -16.12
C VAL A 189 -28.49 -9.27 -17.18
N ALA A 190 -29.08 -8.10 -17.46
CA ALA A 190 -29.85 -7.89 -18.67
C ALA A 190 -28.91 -8.13 -19.86
N SER A 191 -29.34 -9.02 -20.76
CA SER A 191 -28.60 -9.48 -21.92
C SER A 191 -28.42 -8.36 -22.96
N GLU A 192 -27.18 -8.02 -23.30
CA GLU A 192 -26.84 -7.41 -24.58
C GLU A 192 -25.48 -7.93 -25.13
N PRO A 193 -25.27 -7.92 -26.47
CA PRO A 193 -24.36 -8.81 -27.18
C PRO A 193 -22.90 -8.27 -27.30
N PRO A 194 -21.93 -9.13 -27.66
CA PRO A 194 -20.51 -8.83 -27.46
C PRO A 194 -19.93 -7.96 -28.58
N LYS A 195 -19.02 -7.05 -28.22
CA LYS A 195 -18.06 -6.44 -29.16
C LYS A 195 -16.61 -6.75 -28.73
N SER A 196 -15.81 -6.97 -29.77
CA SER A 196 -14.42 -7.44 -29.86
C SER A 196 -13.38 -6.61 -29.06
N PRO A 197 -12.19 -7.17 -28.73
CA PRO A 197 -11.30 -6.64 -27.69
C PRO A 197 -10.16 -5.78 -28.25
N ALA A 198 -9.73 -4.79 -27.46
CA ALA A 198 -8.31 -4.43 -27.21
C ALA A 198 -8.20 -3.10 -26.44
N SER A 199 -8.11 -3.15 -25.11
CA SER A 199 -7.39 -2.18 -24.27
C SER A 199 -7.33 -2.67 -22.81
N LEU A 200 -6.26 -2.28 -22.11
CA LEU A 200 -5.98 -2.51 -20.68
C LEU A 200 -7.21 -2.27 -19.77
N PRO A 201 -7.27 -2.88 -18.56
CA PRO A 201 -8.44 -2.79 -17.70
C PRO A 201 -8.67 -1.32 -17.29
N ALA A 202 -9.74 -0.73 -17.82
CA ALA A 202 -10.35 0.44 -17.21
C ALA A 202 -10.85 0.04 -15.81
N ALA A 203 -10.80 0.97 -14.85
CA ALA A 203 -11.51 0.81 -13.59
C ALA A 203 -12.93 0.29 -13.88
N PRO A 204 -13.44 -0.71 -13.13
CA PRO A 204 -14.72 -1.31 -13.41
C PRO A 204 -15.77 -0.20 -13.48
N ALA A 205 -16.26 0.08 -14.69
CA ALA A 205 -17.26 1.11 -14.89
C ALA A 205 -18.49 0.70 -14.08
N VAL A 206 -18.84 1.51 -13.08
CA VAL A 206 -20.12 1.41 -12.38
C VAL A 206 -21.17 1.91 -13.37
N GLY A 207 -21.55 1.05 -14.31
CA GLY A 207 -22.17 1.45 -15.57
C GLY A 207 -23.26 0.51 -16.02
N GLY A 208 -24.20 0.16 -15.14
CA GLY A 208 -25.56 -0.13 -15.60
C GLY A 208 -26.22 1.19 -15.99
N GLU A 209 -26.95 1.23 -17.10
CA GLU A 209 -27.65 2.42 -17.65
C GLU A 209 -28.72 3.04 -16.72
N ASN A 210 -28.81 2.57 -15.47
CA ASN A 210 -29.77 2.99 -14.46
C ASN A 210 -29.17 3.77 -13.29
N LEU A 211 -27.95 4.30 -13.41
CA LEU A 211 -27.57 5.43 -12.56
C LEU A 211 -28.40 6.64 -13.03
N CYS A 212 -29.61 6.75 -12.49
CA CYS A 212 -30.42 7.97 -12.51
C CYS A 212 -29.53 9.19 -12.24
N PRO A 213 -29.90 10.39 -12.70
CA PRO A 213 -29.25 11.63 -12.27
C PRO A 213 -29.45 11.82 -10.75
N LEU A 214 -28.63 11.14 -9.95
CA LEU A 214 -28.61 11.20 -8.49
C LEU A 214 -28.32 12.64 -8.00
N ALA A 215 -27.73 13.48 -8.86
CA ALA A 215 -27.54 14.90 -8.65
C ALA A 215 -28.86 15.70 -8.49
N SER A 216 -30.01 15.18 -8.96
CA SER A 216 -31.29 15.92 -8.91
C SER A 216 -32.13 15.68 -7.65
N SER A 217 -31.95 14.57 -6.93
CA SER A 217 -32.82 14.22 -5.78
C SER A 217 -32.11 14.17 -4.43
N CYS A 218 -30.78 14.30 -4.39
CA CYS A 218 -29.99 14.30 -3.17
C CYS A 218 -29.19 15.61 -3.05
N GLY A 219 -29.89 16.73 -2.84
CA GLY A 219 -29.28 18.07 -2.78
C GLY A 219 -28.12 18.17 -1.78
N ASP A 220 -28.18 17.40 -0.69
CA ASP A 220 -27.16 17.34 0.35
C ASP A 220 -25.85 16.69 -0.14
N LEU A 221 -25.94 15.61 -0.91
CA LEU A 221 -24.75 14.94 -1.48
C LEU A 221 -24.13 15.76 -2.62
N ASP A 222 -24.94 16.49 -3.39
CA ASP A 222 -24.45 17.38 -4.46
C ASP A 222 -23.58 18.49 -3.86
N ALA A 223 -24.00 19.11 -2.75
CA ALA A 223 -23.21 20.14 -2.06
C ALA A 223 -21.86 19.61 -1.54
N VAL A 224 -21.87 18.40 -0.97
CA VAL A 224 -20.66 17.67 -0.55
C VAL A 224 -19.71 17.45 -1.72
N TYR A 225 -20.22 16.87 -2.81
CA TYR A 225 -19.40 16.46 -3.92
C TYR A 225 -18.82 17.67 -4.66
N ARG A 226 -19.62 18.71 -4.90
CA ARG A 226 -19.12 20.00 -5.43
C ARG A 226 -18.04 20.60 -4.55
N SER A 227 -18.18 20.50 -3.23
CA SER A 227 -17.21 21.09 -2.30
C SER A 227 -15.88 20.37 -2.36
N LEU A 228 -15.92 19.03 -2.34
CA LEU A 228 -14.73 18.19 -2.50
C LEU A 228 -14.10 18.37 -3.87
N TYR A 229 -14.89 18.47 -4.94
CA TYR A 229 -14.39 18.68 -6.31
C TYR A 229 -13.78 20.07 -6.48
N ALA A 230 -14.42 21.13 -5.95
CA ALA A 230 -13.85 22.48 -5.97
C ALA A 230 -12.53 22.53 -5.18
N LEU A 231 -12.49 21.91 -4.00
CA LEU A 231 -11.31 21.87 -3.14
C LEU A 231 -10.17 21.05 -3.76
N ASN A 232 -10.48 19.87 -4.29
CA ASN A 232 -9.47 18.93 -4.72
C ASN A 232 -9.15 19.05 -6.19
N VAL A 233 -10.05 19.45 -7.09
CA VAL A 233 -9.78 19.51 -8.55
C VAL A 233 -9.54 20.94 -9.04
N VAL A 234 -10.39 21.89 -8.64
CA VAL A 234 -10.35 23.26 -9.16
C VAL A 234 -9.24 24.07 -8.47
N LEU A 235 -9.26 24.12 -7.14
CA LEU A 235 -8.33 24.92 -6.35
C LEU A 235 -6.85 24.62 -6.63
N PRO A 236 -6.39 23.37 -6.83
CA PRO A 236 -4.98 23.10 -7.14
C PRO A 236 -4.46 23.78 -8.40
N HIS A 237 -5.30 24.07 -9.39
CA HIS A 237 -4.89 24.81 -10.58
C HIS A 237 -4.51 26.25 -10.23
N ALA A 238 -5.28 26.90 -9.37
CA ALA A 238 -4.95 28.23 -8.87
C ALA A 238 -3.69 28.21 -8.00
N LEU A 239 -3.54 27.23 -7.11
CA LEU A 239 -2.36 27.10 -6.26
C LEU A 239 -1.07 26.84 -7.06
N ARG A 240 -1.13 26.02 -8.12
CA ARG A 240 -0.01 25.81 -9.04
C ARG A 240 0.37 27.10 -9.74
N PHE A 241 -0.60 27.87 -10.23
CA PHE A 241 -0.32 29.18 -10.84
C PHE A 241 0.38 30.12 -9.84
N VAL A 242 -0.08 30.19 -8.60
CA VAL A 242 0.60 30.98 -7.54
C VAL A 242 2.05 30.52 -7.38
N MET A 243 2.29 29.20 -7.27
CA MET A 243 3.66 28.66 -7.13
C MET A 243 4.53 28.95 -8.35
N GLU A 244 4.02 28.76 -9.56
CA GLU A 244 4.74 29.00 -10.80
C GLU A 244 5.22 30.45 -10.92
N LYS A 245 4.33 31.40 -10.61
CA LYS A 245 4.67 32.82 -10.72
C LYS A 245 5.56 33.30 -9.58
N THR A 246 5.38 32.74 -8.39
CA THR A 246 6.19 33.11 -7.23
C THR A 246 7.59 32.49 -7.27
N CYS A 247 7.77 31.36 -7.97
CA CYS A 247 9.05 30.69 -8.16
C CYS A 247 9.55 30.79 -9.61
N VAL A 248 9.49 31.97 -10.22
CA VAL A 248 9.91 32.17 -11.62
C VAL A 248 11.39 31.80 -11.88
N ASP A 249 12.22 31.81 -10.84
CA ASP A 249 13.63 31.42 -10.88
C ASP A 249 13.89 29.94 -10.56
N LYS A 250 12.84 29.11 -10.41
CA LYS A 250 12.95 27.66 -10.25
C LYS A 250 13.51 27.03 -11.53
N PRO A 251 14.62 26.28 -11.50
CA PRO A 251 15.05 25.49 -12.64
C PRO A 251 13.98 24.44 -13.03
N PRO A 252 13.78 24.15 -14.33
CA PRO A 252 12.77 23.19 -14.76
C PRO A 252 13.03 21.78 -14.23
N GLU A 253 14.30 21.39 -14.03
CA GLU A 253 14.69 20.06 -13.55
C GLU A 253 14.49 19.86 -12.04
N VAL A 254 14.19 20.94 -11.30
CA VAL A 254 14.10 20.92 -9.83
C VAL A 254 12.64 20.97 -9.41
N THR A 255 12.22 20.08 -8.51
CA THR A 255 10.85 20.10 -7.97
C THR A 255 10.61 21.36 -7.12
N TYR A 256 9.36 21.80 -6.97
CA TYR A 256 9.07 22.95 -6.09
C TYR A 256 9.53 22.70 -4.64
N LEU A 257 9.41 21.46 -4.16
CA LEU A 257 9.88 21.10 -2.83
C LEU A 257 11.41 21.21 -2.71
N ASP A 258 12.17 20.67 -3.67
CA ASP A 258 13.63 20.72 -3.65
C ASP A 258 14.14 22.15 -3.83
N TYR A 259 13.49 22.92 -4.70
CA TYR A 259 13.78 24.34 -4.89
C TYR A 259 13.58 25.12 -3.59
N CYS A 260 12.45 24.90 -2.92
CA CYS A 260 12.17 25.43 -1.59
C CYS A 260 13.28 25.04 -0.60
N LEU A 261 13.54 23.73 -0.43
CA LEU A 261 14.56 23.23 0.50
C LEU A 261 15.95 23.82 0.24
N THR A 262 16.34 23.96 -1.03
CA THR A 262 17.63 24.55 -1.43
C THR A 262 17.71 26.03 -1.05
N ARG A 263 16.69 26.83 -1.40
CA ARG A 263 16.57 28.25 -1.02
C ARG A 263 16.60 28.43 0.51
N TYR A 264 15.99 27.53 1.26
CA TYR A 264 15.98 27.58 2.73
C TYR A 264 17.32 27.18 3.36
N THR A 265 17.99 26.19 2.79
CA THR A 265 19.31 25.72 3.27
C THR A 265 20.35 26.82 3.09
N GLN A 266 20.35 27.50 1.94
CA GLN A 266 21.25 28.62 1.66
C GLN A 266 21.10 29.81 2.63
N LYS A 267 19.94 29.95 3.27
CA LYS A 267 19.63 31.05 4.19
C LYS A 267 19.67 30.65 5.67
N ASN A 268 20.27 29.51 6.02
CA ASN A 268 20.39 29.02 7.40
C ASN A 268 19.07 29.00 8.20
N CYS A 269 17.95 28.65 7.54
CA CYS A 269 16.63 28.63 8.17
C CYS A 269 16.37 27.31 8.94
N SER A 270 17.09 27.07 10.03
CA SER A 270 17.00 25.83 10.83
C SER A 270 15.59 25.57 11.41
N GLU A 271 14.86 26.61 11.79
CA GLU A 271 13.50 26.50 12.34
C GLU A 271 12.50 25.93 11.33
N LEU A 272 12.64 26.27 10.05
CA LEU A 272 11.73 25.80 9.01
C LEU A 272 12.05 24.37 8.59
N LEU A 273 13.33 24.02 8.48
CA LEU A 273 13.73 22.62 8.32
C LEU A 273 13.22 21.78 9.49
N SER A 274 13.25 22.32 10.72
CA SER A 274 12.62 21.69 11.88
C SER A 274 11.10 21.58 11.72
N TYR A 275 10.40 22.61 11.24
CA TYR A 275 8.95 22.55 10.99
C TYR A 275 8.59 21.51 9.92
N LEU A 276 9.30 21.48 8.80
CA LEU A 276 9.12 20.50 7.73
C LEU A 276 9.43 19.08 8.21
N TRP A 277 10.53 18.88 8.94
CA TRP A 277 10.86 17.57 9.53
C TRP A 277 9.88 17.13 10.62
N ARG A 278 9.34 18.07 11.41
CA ARG A 278 8.24 17.80 12.36
C ARG A 278 6.95 17.41 11.66
N ASN A 279 6.80 17.75 10.38
CA ASN A 279 5.70 17.38 9.51
C ASN A 279 6.17 16.41 8.42
N SER A 280 6.90 15.35 8.79
CA SER A 280 7.50 14.36 7.88
C SER A 280 6.52 13.88 6.80
N TYR A 281 5.28 13.56 7.17
CA TYR A 281 4.21 13.17 6.24
C TYR A 281 3.98 14.19 5.12
N LEU A 282 4.03 15.49 5.42
CA LEU A 282 3.81 16.54 4.44
C LEU A 282 4.96 16.60 3.44
N VAL A 283 6.20 16.49 3.93
CA VAL A 283 7.40 16.40 3.10
C VAL A 283 7.34 15.15 2.22
N GLU A 284 6.91 14.01 2.75
CA GLU A 284 6.79 12.76 2.02
C GLU A 284 5.69 12.81 0.96
N THR A 285 4.53 13.38 1.30
CA THR A 285 3.43 13.57 0.34
C THR A 285 3.87 14.49 -0.78
N LEU A 286 4.56 15.59 -0.46
CA LEU A 286 5.12 16.50 -1.46
C LEU A 286 6.26 15.89 -2.29
N LYS A 287 7.06 14.97 -1.73
CA LYS A 287 8.08 14.21 -2.49
C LYS A 287 7.45 13.22 -3.47
N LYS A 288 6.32 12.60 -3.09
CA LYS A 288 5.58 11.65 -3.95
C LYS A 288 4.86 12.36 -5.09
N CYS A 289 4.37 13.57 -4.84
CA CYS A 289 3.75 14.40 -5.86
C CYS A 289 4.85 15.09 -6.67
N ASN A 290 5.22 14.51 -7.82
CA ASN A 290 6.01 15.25 -8.80
C ASN A 290 5.23 16.52 -9.12
N CYS A 291 5.69 17.69 -8.69
CA CYS A 291 4.82 18.87 -8.59
C CYS A 291 4.32 19.38 -9.96
N GLU A 292 4.92 18.91 -11.05
CA GLU A 292 4.49 19.16 -12.43
C GLU A 292 3.37 18.20 -12.88
N GLU A 293 3.31 17.01 -12.28
CA GLU A 293 2.27 15.98 -12.44
C GLU A 293 1.62 15.71 -11.07
N PHE A 294 1.08 16.74 -10.42
CA PHE A 294 0.13 16.48 -9.34
C PHE A 294 -1.05 15.73 -9.96
N ASP A 295 -1.01 14.41 -9.86
CA ASP A 295 -2.19 13.58 -10.06
C ASP A 295 -3.14 13.93 -8.93
N VAL A 296 -4.12 14.76 -9.29
CA VAL A 296 -5.09 15.41 -8.40
C VAL A 296 -6.05 14.38 -7.78
N ARG A 297 -5.91 13.10 -8.13
CA ARG A 297 -6.71 11.98 -7.63
C ARG A 297 -6.35 11.54 -6.20
N LEU A 298 -5.28 12.05 -5.60
CA LEU A 298 -5.15 12.00 -4.14
C LEU A 298 -6.08 13.08 -3.56
N PHE A 299 -7.16 12.63 -2.92
CA PHE A 299 -8.31 13.39 -2.38
C PHE A 299 -8.02 14.52 -1.37
N ASP A 300 -6.80 15.05 -1.33
CA ASP A 300 -6.43 16.09 -0.38
C ASP A 300 -5.53 17.16 -0.98
N ALA A 301 -6.09 18.34 -1.21
CA ALA A 301 -5.34 19.54 -1.58
C ALA A 301 -4.45 20.09 -0.44
N GLN A 302 -4.56 19.57 0.79
CA GLN A 302 -3.81 20.04 1.97
C GLN A 302 -2.30 20.17 1.74
N PRO A 303 -1.58 19.18 1.16
CA PRO A 303 -0.14 19.30 0.99
C PRO A 303 0.23 20.52 0.14
N LEU A 304 -0.55 20.81 -0.89
CA LEU A 304 -0.32 21.95 -1.77
C LEU A 304 -0.69 23.28 -1.09
N ILE A 305 -1.81 23.33 -0.34
CA ILE A 305 -2.22 24.50 0.45
C ILE A 305 -1.11 24.88 1.45
N GLU A 306 -0.58 23.88 2.16
CA GLU A 306 0.48 24.07 3.14
C GLU A 306 1.81 24.48 2.49
N LEU A 307 2.17 23.88 1.35
CA LEU A 307 3.38 24.26 0.61
C LEU A 307 3.32 25.72 0.16
N VAL A 308 2.20 26.14 -0.43
CA VAL A 308 2.01 27.53 -0.89
C VAL A 308 2.04 28.48 0.30
N SER A 309 1.35 28.15 1.40
CA SER A 309 1.39 28.97 2.62
C SER A 309 2.81 29.12 3.16
N LEU A 310 3.56 28.03 3.28
CA LEU A 310 4.92 28.03 3.80
C LEU A 310 5.83 28.95 2.96
N PHE A 311 5.67 28.88 1.64
CA PHE A 311 6.43 29.66 0.70
C PHE A 311 6.14 31.16 0.82
N LEU A 312 4.85 31.53 0.74
CA LEU A 312 4.40 32.92 0.84
C LEU A 312 4.77 33.55 2.20
N SER A 313 4.58 32.81 3.30
CA SER A 313 4.91 33.29 4.64
C SER A 313 6.40 33.61 4.76
N ARG A 314 7.28 32.82 4.14
CA ARG A 314 8.70 33.14 4.20
C ARG A 314 9.06 34.34 3.32
N LEU A 315 8.55 34.42 2.10
CA LEU A 315 8.83 35.58 1.25
C LEU A 315 8.53 36.89 1.98
N LEU A 316 7.40 36.95 2.68
CA LEU A 316 7.05 38.05 3.57
C LEU A 316 8.15 38.33 4.62
N THR A 317 8.62 37.30 5.35
CA THR A 317 9.69 37.47 6.33
C THR A 317 11.04 37.87 5.72
N MET A 318 11.33 37.48 4.48
CA MET A 318 12.59 37.83 3.81
C MET A 318 12.63 39.32 3.44
N PHE A 319 11.50 39.91 3.04
CA PHE A 319 11.43 41.34 2.73
C PHE A 319 11.53 42.22 3.97
N ASN A 320 11.07 41.72 5.13
CA ASN A 320 11.12 42.47 6.39
C ASN A 320 12.50 42.47 7.07
N GLY A 321 13.44 41.62 6.63
CA GLY A 321 14.76 41.45 7.27
C GLY A 321 15.96 42.06 6.54
N GLY A 322 15.78 42.64 5.35
CA GLY A 322 16.88 43.18 4.52
C GLY A 322 16.86 44.70 4.44
N THR A 323 17.98 45.34 4.76
CA THR A 323 18.18 46.81 4.76
C THR A 323 18.22 47.46 3.37
N ASP A 324 17.85 46.75 2.30
CA ASP A 324 17.97 47.26 0.93
C ASP A 324 16.70 47.95 0.42
N LYS A 325 16.92 49.11 -0.20
CA LYS A 325 15.97 50.16 -0.62
C LYS A 325 14.99 49.76 -1.73
N VAL A 326 14.27 48.65 -1.60
CA VAL A 326 13.04 48.43 -2.38
C VAL A 326 11.89 48.96 -1.55
N ASP A 327 10.95 49.71 -2.14
CA ASP A 327 9.75 50.21 -1.45
C ASP A 327 9.01 49.04 -0.77
N PRO A 328 9.12 48.88 0.56
CA PRO A 328 8.66 47.68 1.25
C PRO A 328 7.13 47.63 1.34
N THR A 329 6.47 48.78 1.16
CA THR A 329 5.09 48.97 1.59
C THR A 329 4.07 48.31 0.66
N THR A 330 4.30 48.33 -0.66
CA THR A 330 3.34 47.80 -1.63
C THR A 330 3.43 46.28 -1.76
N LYS A 331 4.64 45.72 -1.83
CA LYS A 331 4.83 44.28 -1.99
C LYS A 331 4.39 43.49 -0.75
N ASP A 332 4.58 44.07 0.44
CA ASP A 332 4.21 43.42 1.70
C ASP A 332 2.68 43.22 1.79
N GLU A 333 1.89 44.18 1.29
CA GLU A 333 0.43 44.09 1.31
C GLU A 333 -0.12 43.02 0.33
N ASP A 334 0.46 42.90 -0.85
CA ASP A 334 0.04 41.89 -1.83
C ASP A 334 0.34 40.46 -1.37
N TYR A 335 1.50 40.21 -0.75
CA TYR A 335 1.81 38.92 -0.15
C TYR A 335 0.89 38.61 1.05
N LYS A 336 0.56 39.61 1.88
CA LYS A 336 -0.43 39.46 2.96
C LYS A 336 -1.80 39.08 2.40
N ASN A 337 -2.23 39.70 1.31
CA ASN A 337 -3.49 39.38 0.65
C ASN A 337 -3.51 37.92 0.16
N LEU A 338 -2.45 37.45 -0.49
CA LEU A 338 -2.34 36.03 -0.87
C LEU A 338 -2.37 35.10 0.35
N LEU A 339 -1.67 35.44 1.43
CA LEU A 339 -1.67 34.65 2.66
C LEU A 339 -3.05 34.60 3.33
N ASN A 340 -3.79 35.71 3.32
CA ASN A 340 -5.16 35.76 3.84
C ASN A 340 -6.08 34.84 3.03
N LEU A 341 -5.96 34.83 1.70
CA LEU A 341 -6.70 33.92 0.83
C LEU A 341 -6.36 32.45 1.12
N ILE A 342 -5.08 32.12 1.29
CA ILE A 342 -4.66 30.76 1.68
C ILE A 342 -5.18 30.38 3.08
N GLY A 343 -5.23 31.33 4.00
CA GLY A 343 -5.86 31.16 5.31
C GLY A 343 -7.37 30.87 5.20
N GLU A 344 -8.07 31.56 4.31
CA GLU A 344 -9.48 31.31 4.04
C GLU A 344 -9.72 29.93 3.40
N VAL A 345 -8.86 29.52 2.46
CA VAL A 345 -8.88 28.16 1.88
C VAL A 345 -8.73 27.10 2.96
N ARG A 346 -7.79 27.26 3.91
CA ARG A 346 -7.65 26.34 5.05
C ARG A 346 -8.94 26.27 5.87
N ARG A 347 -9.55 27.43 6.16
CA ARG A 347 -10.82 27.51 6.90
C ARG A 347 -11.95 26.80 6.15
N LEU A 348 -12.08 27.03 4.84
CA LEU A 348 -13.10 26.39 4.02
C LEU A 348 -12.87 24.89 3.93
N ARG A 349 -11.63 24.43 3.77
CA ARG A 349 -11.31 23.00 3.84
C ARG A 349 -11.78 22.40 5.17
N THR A 350 -11.49 23.05 6.29
CA THR A 350 -11.98 22.60 7.60
C THR A 350 -13.51 22.58 7.66
N ILE A 351 -14.20 23.58 7.11
CA ILE A 351 -15.66 23.61 6.99
C ILE A 351 -16.16 22.44 6.14
N VAL A 352 -15.53 22.17 4.99
CA VAL A 352 -15.86 21.02 4.13
C VAL A 352 -15.73 19.74 4.92
N HIS A 353 -14.60 19.47 5.57
CA HIS A 353 -14.41 18.22 6.30
C HIS A 353 -15.31 18.08 7.54
N ILE A 354 -15.60 19.17 8.27
CA ILE A 354 -16.52 19.12 9.43
C ILE A 354 -17.95 18.85 8.95
N ASN A 355 -18.43 19.63 7.98
CA ASN A 355 -19.83 19.58 7.57
C ASN A 355 -20.12 18.48 6.55
N LEU A 356 -19.09 17.90 5.91
CA LEU A 356 -19.17 16.60 5.24
C LEU A 356 -19.76 15.54 6.17
N MET A 357 -19.43 15.64 7.46
CA MET A 357 -19.78 14.67 8.48
C MET A 357 -20.99 15.09 9.30
N GLU A 358 -21.08 16.37 9.66
CA GLU A 358 -22.12 16.84 10.59
C GLU A 358 -23.42 17.24 9.88
N ASP A 359 -23.32 18.03 8.81
CA ASP A 359 -24.47 18.67 8.18
C ASP A 359 -24.13 19.13 6.75
N PRO A 360 -24.33 18.26 5.75
CA PRO A 360 -24.07 18.58 4.35
C PRO A 360 -24.77 19.85 3.84
N THR A 361 -25.89 20.25 4.45
CA THR A 361 -26.63 21.46 4.04
C THR A 361 -25.82 22.73 4.27
N LYS A 362 -24.89 22.72 5.23
CA LYS A 362 -23.95 23.84 5.47
C LYS A 362 -22.88 23.95 4.39
N LEU A 363 -22.78 22.98 3.49
CA LEU A 363 -21.90 23.04 2.32
C LEU A 363 -22.53 23.74 1.12
N VAL A 364 -23.81 24.11 1.19
CA VAL A 364 -24.45 24.91 0.15
C VAL A 364 -23.70 26.25 -0.01
N GLY A 365 -23.21 26.52 -1.22
CA GLY A 365 -22.43 27.72 -1.56
C GLY A 365 -20.93 27.67 -1.20
N VAL A 366 -20.48 26.67 -0.42
CA VAL A 366 -19.03 26.46 -0.18
C VAL A 366 -18.24 26.22 -1.48
N PRO A 367 -18.72 25.43 -2.45
CA PRO A 367 -18.01 25.22 -3.72
C PRO A 367 -17.81 26.52 -4.51
N ASP A 368 -18.83 27.38 -4.53
CA ASP A 368 -18.79 28.67 -5.22
C ASP A 368 -17.74 29.57 -4.57
N ARG A 369 -17.72 29.63 -3.23
CA ARG A 369 -16.70 30.40 -2.50
C ARG A 369 -15.28 29.87 -2.73
N ILE A 370 -15.07 28.55 -2.77
CA ILE A 370 -13.76 27.97 -3.11
C ILE A 370 -13.32 28.40 -4.51
N THR A 371 -14.25 28.39 -5.48
CA THR A 371 -14.00 28.79 -6.87
C THR A 371 -13.69 30.29 -6.98
N GLU A 372 -14.41 31.13 -6.25
CA GLU A 372 -14.12 32.57 -6.14
C GLU A 372 -12.71 32.81 -5.62
N ILE A 373 -12.33 32.16 -4.51
CA ILE A 373 -10.99 32.30 -3.94
C ILE A 373 -9.93 31.80 -4.92
N ALA A 374 -10.19 30.73 -5.68
CA ALA A 374 -9.29 30.29 -6.74
C ALA A 374 -9.05 31.39 -7.79
N TYR A 375 -10.10 32.12 -8.20
CA TYR A 375 -9.96 33.26 -9.11
C TYR A 375 -9.26 34.46 -8.47
N GLU A 376 -9.53 34.73 -7.20
CA GLU A 376 -8.86 35.80 -6.43
C GLU A 376 -7.36 35.51 -6.30
N LEU A 377 -6.97 34.27 -5.98
CA LEU A 377 -5.58 33.81 -5.92
C LEU A 377 -4.87 34.01 -7.26
N ILE A 378 -5.49 33.61 -8.38
CA ILE A 378 -4.92 33.80 -9.73
C ILE A 378 -4.75 35.29 -10.02
N SER A 379 -5.76 36.11 -9.71
CA SER A 379 -5.71 37.56 -9.97
C SER A 379 -4.59 38.23 -9.18
N LYS A 380 -4.50 37.92 -7.89
CA LYS A 380 -3.51 38.53 -7.00
C LYS A 380 -2.09 38.08 -7.29
N ALA A 381 -1.89 36.81 -7.65
CA ALA A 381 -0.58 36.35 -8.12
C ALA A 381 -0.20 37.00 -9.46
N ALA A 382 -1.14 37.19 -10.38
CA ALA A 382 -0.88 37.85 -11.66
C ALA A 382 -0.50 39.33 -11.47
N GLU A 383 -1.22 40.05 -10.61
CA GLU A 383 -0.92 41.45 -10.25
C GLU A 383 0.47 41.56 -9.61
N LEU A 384 0.74 40.76 -8.58
CA LEU A 384 2.00 40.75 -7.82
C LEU A 384 3.22 40.49 -8.72
N HIS A 385 3.09 39.55 -9.66
CA HIS A 385 4.18 39.12 -10.54
C HIS A 385 4.13 39.75 -11.95
N ARG A 386 3.25 40.73 -12.16
CA ARG A 386 3.06 41.45 -13.44
C ARG A 386 2.84 40.51 -14.64
N VAL A 387 2.04 39.47 -14.42
CA VAL A 387 1.68 38.48 -15.44
C VAL A 387 0.65 39.08 -16.40
N PRO A 388 0.75 38.85 -17.73
CA PRO A 388 -0.24 39.36 -18.68
C PRO A 388 -1.66 38.88 -18.38
N ASP A 389 -2.65 39.77 -18.50
CA ASP A 389 -4.07 39.47 -18.25
C ASP A 389 -4.58 38.27 -19.05
N ALA A 390 -4.10 38.11 -20.29
CA ALA A 390 -4.47 36.98 -21.15
C ALA A 390 -4.05 35.62 -20.55
N GLU A 391 -2.94 35.56 -19.83
CA GLU A 391 -2.48 34.35 -19.18
C GLU A 391 -3.30 34.03 -17.93
N ALA A 392 -3.50 35.01 -17.05
CA ALA A 392 -4.36 34.86 -15.88
C ALA A 392 -5.80 34.46 -16.28
N LYS A 393 -6.31 35.04 -17.38
CA LYS A 393 -7.62 34.70 -17.94
C LYS A 393 -7.69 33.25 -18.41
N ARG A 394 -6.68 32.75 -19.12
CA ARG A 394 -6.63 31.33 -19.55
C ARG A 394 -6.70 30.36 -18.37
N VAL A 395 -6.00 30.64 -17.27
CA VAL A 395 -6.04 29.79 -16.07
C VAL A 395 -7.41 29.84 -15.40
N LYS A 396 -8.04 31.02 -15.31
CA LYS A 396 -9.42 31.15 -14.82
C LYS A 396 -10.42 30.41 -15.70
N GLU A 397 -10.28 30.47 -17.02
CA GLU A 397 -11.09 29.73 -17.98
C GLU A 397 -10.90 28.21 -17.82
N ALA A 398 -9.68 27.74 -17.54
CA ALA A 398 -9.42 26.33 -17.23
C ALA A 398 -10.10 25.89 -15.92
N CYS A 399 -9.99 26.69 -14.85
CA CYS A 399 -10.71 26.45 -13.60
C CYS A 399 -12.23 26.44 -13.81
N ARG A 400 -12.76 27.38 -14.60
CA ARG A 400 -14.19 27.41 -14.96
C ARG A 400 -14.61 26.17 -15.72
N ALA A 401 -13.84 25.76 -16.73
CA ALA A 401 -14.12 24.56 -17.50
C ALA A 401 -14.12 23.30 -16.61
N LEU A 402 -13.29 23.25 -15.57
CA LEU A 402 -13.34 22.17 -14.57
C LEU A 402 -14.61 22.23 -13.73
N CYS A 403 -15.04 23.42 -13.30
CA CYS A 403 -16.32 23.60 -12.60
C CYS A 403 -17.51 23.22 -13.49
N ASP A 404 -17.52 23.62 -14.76
CA ASP A 404 -18.62 23.33 -15.69
C ASP A 404 -18.69 21.83 -15.98
N LYS A 405 -17.54 21.17 -16.14
CA LYS A 405 -17.43 19.72 -16.30
C LYS A 405 -18.04 18.95 -15.13
N TYR A 406 -18.15 19.52 -13.93
CA TYR A 406 -18.84 18.87 -12.82
C TYR A 406 -20.24 18.36 -13.22
N SER A 407 -20.97 19.13 -14.03
CA SER A 407 -22.30 18.74 -14.50
C SER A 407 -22.31 17.53 -15.44
N ASP A 408 -21.17 17.26 -16.09
CA ASP A 408 -20.94 16.12 -17.00
C ASP A 408 -20.16 14.97 -16.34
N VAL A 409 -19.49 15.23 -15.21
CA VAL A 409 -18.77 14.23 -14.43
C VAL A 409 -19.81 13.33 -13.79
N ARG A 410 -20.02 12.15 -14.39
CA ARG A 410 -20.48 10.98 -13.64
C ARG A 410 -19.62 10.95 -12.39
N VAL A 411 -20.24 11.18 -11.24
CA VAL A 411 -19.61 11.35 -9.93
C VAL A 411 -18.37 10.45 -9.91
N ASP A 412 -17.19 11.06 -9.87
CA ASP A 412 -15.90 10.34 -9.87
C ASP A 412 -16.05 9.14 -8.94
N ASP A 413 -16.11 7.93 -9.52
CA ASP A 413 -16.50 6.70 -8.82
C ASP A 413 -15.66 6.55 -7.54
N ASP A 414 -14.42 7.05 -7.59
CA ASP A 414 -13.44 7.05 -6.50
C ASP A 414 -13.84 7.98 -5.35
N ALA A 415 -14.36 9.18 -5.64
CA ALA A 415 -14.74 10.20 -4.66
C ALA A 415 -16.04 9.82 -3.95
N PHE A 416 -16.98 9.30 -4.74
CA PHE A 416 -18.23 8.75 -4.23
C PHE A 416 -17.95 7.54 -3.34
N ALA A 417 -17.09 6.63 -3.80
CA ALA A 417 -16.66 5.49 -3.02
C ALA A 417 -16.02 5.92 -1.70
N ALA A 418 -15.09 6.89 -1.76
CA ALA A 418 -14.46 7.44 -0.58
C ALA A 418 -15.46 8.07 0.41
N TYR A 419 -16.45 8.82 -0.09
CA TYR A 419 -17.49 9.41 0.75
C TYR A 419 -18.26 8.37 1.55
N TYR A 420 -18.78 7.30 0.92
CA TYR A 420 -19.54 6.27 1.63
C TYR A 420 -18.69 5.57 2.68
N VAL A 421 -17.45 5.23 2.35
CA VAL A 421 -16.54 4.57 3.29
C VAL A 421 -16.23 5.48 4.48
N VAL A 422 -15.90 6.76 4.26
CA VAL A 422 -15.60 7.71 5.34
C VAL A 422 -16.84 8.00 6.19
N LYS A 423 -18.01 8.16 5.56
CA LYS A 423 -19.28 8.40 6.24
C LYS A 423 -19.60 7.27 7.22
N GLU A 424 -19.68 6.04 6.72
CA GLU A 424 -20.00 4.87 7.54
C GLU A 424 -18.92 4.62 8.60
N ASN A 425 -17.64 4.83 8.28
CA ASN A 425 -16.58 4.67 9.26
C ASN A 425 -16.73 5.59 10.47
N LEU A 426 -17.22 6.80 10.26
CA LEU A 426 -17.37 7.78 11.32
C LEU A 426 -18.62 7.49 12.15
N GLU A 427 -19.70 7.03 11.52
CA GLU A 427 -20.87 6.52 12.23
C GLU A 427 -20.52 5.29 13.10
N SER A 428 -19.66 4.38 12.60
CA SER A 428 -19.26 3.18 13.35
C SER A 428 -18.22 3.45 14.46
N ARG A 429 -17.42 4.51 14.35
CA ARG A 429 -16.40 4.87 15.35
C ARG A 429 -16.96 5.32 16.70
N VAL A 430 -18.22 5.75 16.76
CA VAL A 430 -18.84 6.25 18.00
C VAL A 430 -18.92 5.14 19.07
N ASP A 431 -18.94 3.87 18.66
CA ASP A 431 -19.21 2.74 19.55
C ASP A 431 -17.97 1.95 19.98
N VAL A 432 -16.80 2.17 19.36
CA VAL A 432 -15.58 1.45 19.73
C VAL A 432 -14.89 2.17 20.89
N GLU A 433 -15.09 1.67 22.12
CA GLU A 433 -14.32 2.08 23.29
C GLU A 433 -12.87 1.58 23.15
N PHE A 434 -12.08 2.26 22.31
CA PHE A 434 -10.69 1.92 22.00
C PHE A 434 -9.84 1.67 23.23
N GLU A 435 -10.05 2.43 24.30
CA GLU A 435 -9.33 2.27 25.56
C GLU A 435 -9.46 0.83 26.09
N LYS A 436 -10.65 0.22 25.97
CA LYS A 436 -10.88 -1.16 26.40
C LYS A 436 -10.19 -2.21 25.53
N VAL A 437 -9.94 -1.90 24.26
CA VAL A 437 -9.29 -2.84 23.33
C VAL A 437 -7.79 -2.95 23.62
N PHE A 438 -7.18 -1.87 24.12
CA PHE A 438 -5.75 -1.82 24.38
C PHE A 438 -5.37 -2.08 25.84
N ASP A 439 -6.32 -2.03 26.77
CA ASP A 439 -6.08 -2.35 28.17
C ASP A 439 -5.50 -3.77 28.31
N GLU A 440 -4.37 -3.87 29.02
CA GLU A 440 -3.63 -5.11 29.31
C GLU A 440 -3.00 -5.83 28.10
N ARG A 441 -3.04 -5.26 26.89
CA ARG A 441 -2.45 -5.85 25.68
C ARG A 441 -1.13 -5.19 25.28
N CYS A 442 -0.18 -5.97 24.78
CA CYS A 442 0.96 -5.46 24.04
C CYS A 442 0.50 -4.92 22.69
N VAL A 443 1.13 -3.84 22.24
CA VAL A 443 0.79 -3.20 20.96
C VAL A 443 2.03 -3.10 20.10
N SER A 444 1.93 -3.63 18.88
CA SER A 444 2.92 -3.45 17.83
C SER A 444 2.33 -2.61 16.71
N ILE A 445 3.01 -1.53 16.33
CA ILE A 445 2.59 -0.59 15.30
C ILE A 445 3.52 -0.74 14.09
N TYR A 446 2.91 -1.04 12.96
CA TYR A 446 3.54 -1.13 11.65
C TYR A 446 3.02 -0.01 10.78
N GLU A 447 3.92 0.76 10.20
CA GLU A 447 3.57 1.80 9.23
C GLU A 447 4.09 1.38 7.87
N SER A 448 3.24 1.46 6.83
CA SER A 448 3.74 1.33 5.46
C SER A 448 4.82 2.40 5.29
N PRO A 449 6.02 2.05 4.77
CA PRO A 449 7.05 3.04 4.62
C PRO A 449 6.57 4.08 3.63
N THR A 450 6.92 5.30 3.98
CA THR A 450 6.57 6.49 3.21
C THR A 450 7.44 6.59 1.95
N HIS A 451 8.48 5.77 1.85
CA HIS A 451 9.35 5.62 0.69
C HIS A 451 9.28 4.20 0.15
N ARG A 452 9.29 4.03 -1.18
CA ARG A 452 9.52 2.73 -1.86
C ARG A 452 10.97 2.26 -1.61
N ARG A 453 11.35 2.05 -0.35
CA ARG A 453 12.50 1.22 0.00
C ARG A 453 11.99 -0.18 0.27
N ASP A 454 12.87 -1.15 0.12
CA ASP A 454 12.60 -2.59 -0.10
C ASP A 454 11.93 -3.34 1.06
N GLN A 455 11.35 -2.62 2.01
CA GLN A 455 10.59 -3.13 3.13
C GLN A 455 9.10 -2.76 2.96
N PRO A 456 8.14 -3.69 2.93
CA PRO A 456 6.71 -3.39 2.89
C PRO A 456 6.15 -2.63 4.09
N PHE A 457 6.75 -2.76 5.28
CA PHE A 457 6.32 -2.11 6.52
C PHE A 457 7.52 -1.86 7.42
N GLN A 458 7.56 -0.70 8.07
CA GLN A 458 8.52 -0.40 9.13
C GLN A 458 7.88 -0.63 10.49
N HIS A 459 8.51 -1.46 11.31
CA HIS A 459 8.15 -1.61 12.72
C HIS A 459 8.49 -0.30 13.44
N HIS A 460 7.47 0.49 13.78
CA HIS A 460 7.66 1.82 14.33
C HIS A 460 7.64 1.80 15.87
N PHE A 461 6.90 0.87 16.48
CA PHE A 461 6.74 0.83 17.93
C PHE A 461 6.27 -0.52 18.43
N SER A 462 6.92 -1.03 19.47
CA SER A 462 6.40 -2.07 20.35
C SER A 462 6.31 -1.51 21.77
N SER A 463 5.13 -1.58 22.39
CA SER A 463 5.04 -1.46 23.84
C SER A 463 5.51 -2.78 24.48
N ARG A 464 6.55 -2.73 25.32
CA ARG A 464 6.93 -3.86 26.17
C ARG A 464 6.20 -3.73 27.51
N CYS A 465 5.76 -4.88 28.06
CA CYS A 465 4.86 -5.08 29.21
C CYS A 465 5.28 -4.48 30.58
N GLN A 466 5.76 -3.25 30.65
CA GLN A 466 5.98 -2.58 31.93
C GLN A 466 5.10 -1.34 32.01
N GLN A 467 3.87 -1.56 32.50
CA GLN A 467 2.98 -0.54 33.09
C GLN A 467 2.56 0.64 32.20
N TYR A 468 2.49 0.48 30.88
CA TYR A 468 1.81 1.48 30.06
C TYR A 468 0.30 1.26 30.13
N GLN A 469 -0.39 2.10 30.91
CA GLN A 469 -1.79 2.45 30.62
C GLN A 469 -1.84 2.93 29.16
N PHE A 470 -2.99 2.81 28.49
CA PHE A 470 -3.21 3.39 27.17
C PHE A 470 -3.07 4.91 27.23
N ASP A 471 -1.82 5.38 27.25
CA ASP A 471 -1.44 6.73 27.62
C ASP A 471 -1.53 7.64 26.39
N GLU A 472 -1.44 8.95 26.67
CA GLU A 472 -1.46 9.96 25.62
C GLU A 472 -0.36 9.77 24.57
N LEU A 473 0.76 9.10 24.90
CA LEU A 473 1.83 8.80 23.95
C LEU A 473 1.43 7.68 22.98
N LEU A 474 0.79 6.61 23.46
CA LEU A 474 0.29 5.54 22.59
C LEU A 474 -0.87 6.03 21.73
N LYS A 475 -1.81 6.79 22.31
CA LYS A 475 -2.85 7.51 21.55
C LYS A 475 -2.21 8.38 20.47
N TYR A 476 -1.22 9.18 20.83
CA TYR A 476 -0.48 10.02 19.90
C TYR A 476 0.21 9.22 18.79
N LYS A 477 0.79 8.04 19.09
CA LYS A 477 1.46 7.21 18.07
C LYS A 477 0.48 6.54 17.14
N ILE A 478 -0.66 6.09 17.65
CA ILE A 478 -1.71 5.48 16.83
C ILE A 478 -2.38 6.55 15.97
N TRP A 479 -2.86 7.63 16.57
CA TRP A 479 -3.69 8.66 15.92
C TRP A 479 -2.91 9.85 15.35
N GLY A 480 -1.60 9.97 15.61
CA GLY A 480 -0.84 11.18 15.26
C GLY A 480 -1.29 12.42 16.06
N LYS A 481 -0.64 13.57 15.84
CA LYS A 481 -1.04 14.88 16.40
C LYS A 481 -2.38 15.35 15.85
N GLY A 482 -3.49 14.78 16.31
CA GLY A 482 -4.84 15.15 15.87
C GLY A 482 -5.10 14.87 14.38
N LYS A 483 -4.35 13.94 13.78
CA LYS A 483 -4.56 13.52 12.40
C LYS A 483 -5.48 12.31 12.41
N LEU A 484 -6.79 12.53 12.33
CA LEU A 484 -7.73 11.45 12.07
C LEU A 484 -7.21 10.64 10.86
N HIS A 485 -6.76 9.40 11.08
CA HIS A 485 -6.64 8.45 9.98
C HIS A 485 -8.00 8.40 9.31
N GLY A 486 -8.03 8.54 7.99
CA GLY A 486 -9.27 8.78 7.24
C GLY A 486 -10.30 7.69 7.47
N VAL A 487 -9.83 6.44 7.63
CA VAL A 487 -10.68 5.26 7.81
C VAL A 487 -10.06 4.28 8.81
N PHE A 488 -10.89 3.59 9.59
CA PHE A 488 -10.52 2.64 10.62
C PHE A 488 -11.09 1.26 10.27
N ILE A 489 -10.28 0.21 10.32
CA ILE A 489 -10.72 -1.17 10.08
C ILE A 489 -10.40 -1.96 11.34
N HIS A 490 -11.41 -2.60 11.92
CA HIS A 490 -11.24 -3.47 13.07
C HIS A 490 -11.39 -4.94 12.66
N PHE A 491 -10.41 -5.75 13.03
CA PHE A 491 -10.45 -7.18 12.84
C PHE A 491 -10.06 -7.90 14.14
N MET A 492 -10.96 -8.75 14.63
CA MET A 492 -10.73 -9.54 15.83
C MET A 492 -10.19 -10.91 15.42
N CYS A 493 -8.99 -11.27 15.87
CA CYS A 493 -8.35 -12.53 15.48
C CYS A 493 -9.09 -13.78 15.98
N ARG A 494 -9.92 -13.65 17.02
CA ARG A 494 -10.84 -14.70 17.48
C ARG A 494 -12.06 -14.90 16.58
N ASP A 495 -12.29 -14.03 15.60
CA ASP A 495 -13.38 -14.22 14.65
C ASP A 495 -13.15 -15.51 13.84
N THR A 496 -14.22 -16.29 13.70
CA THR A 496 -14.23 -17.55 12.95
C THR A 496 -15.12 -17.47 11.72
N LYS A 497 -15.83 -16.35 11.54
CA LYS A 497 -16.75 -16.13 10.42
C LYS A 497 -16.03 -15.51 9.22
N SER A 498 -15.15 -14.54 9.46
CA SER A 498 -14.34 -13.94 8.39
C SER A 498 -13.33 -14.93 7.85
N CYS A 499 -13.43 -15.24 6.56
CA CYS A 499 -12.53 -16.15 5.86
C CYS A 499 -11.55 -15.40 4.93
N SER A 500 -11.85 -14.14 4.61
CA SER A 500 -11.10 -13.27 3.72
C SER A 500 -11.10 -11.82 4.22
N PHE A 501 -10.23 -10.98 3.65
CA PHE A 501 -10.26 -9.54 3.90
C PHE A 501 -11.54 -8.88 3.38
N SER A 502 -12.13 -9.39 2.29
CA SER A 502 -13.42 -8.93 1.79
C SER A 502 -14.54 -9.10 2.83
N ASP A 503 -14.56 -10.22 3.56
CA ASP A 503 -15.52 -10.42 4.66
C ASP A 503 -15.34 -9.37 5.77
N VAL A 504 -14.07 -9.01 6.07
CA VAL A 504 -13.78 -7.97 7.06
C VAL A 504 -14.24 -6.60 6.58
N ILE A 505 -14.07 -6.29 5.30
CA ILE A 505 -14.60 -5.06 4.70
C ILE A 505 -16.13 -5.04 4.82
N GLU A 506 -16.82 -6.10 4.46
CA GLU A 506 -18.29 -6.17 4.53
C GLU A 506 -18.81 -6.05 5.97
N GLN A 507 -18.06 -6.55 6.95
CA GLN A 507 -18.40 -6.40 8.36
C GLN A 507 -18.17 -4.98 8.89
N ASN A 508 -17.11 -4.31 8.44
CA ASN A 508 -16.77 -2.95 8.89
C ASN A 508 -17.55 -1.87 8.12
N PHE A 509 -17.99 -2.17 6.89
CA PHE A 509 -18.64 -1.23 5.97
C PHE A 509 -19.86 -1.83 5.24
N PRO A 510 -20.84 -2.44 5.95
CA PRO A 510 -21.99 -3.07 5.33
C PRO A 510 -22.82 -2.13 4.46
N GLU A 511 -23.03 -0.87 4.88
CA GLU A 511 -23.80 0.11 4.12
C GLU A 511 -23.06 0.50 2.84
N ALA A 512 -21.79 0.89 2.92
CA ALA A 512 -20.98 1.24 1.75
C ALA A 512 -20.89 0.05 0.79
N CYS A 513 -20.62 -1.16 1.29
CA CYS A 513 -20.58 -2.37 0.44
C CYS A 513 -21.91 -2.59 -0.28
N SER A 514 -23.05 -2.37 0.38
CA SER A 514 -24.37 -2.48 -0.25
C SER A 514 -24.62 -1.45 -1.36
N LYS A 515 -24.01 -0.26 -1.26
CA LYS A 515 -24.20 0.87 -2.19
C LYS A 515 -23.24 0.82 -3.38
N ILE A 516 -21.97 0.57 -3.13
CA ILE A 516 -20.91 0.67 -4.14
C ILE A 516 -20.21 -0.66 -4.43
N GLY A 517 -20.46 -1.71 -3.64
CA GLY A 517 -19.80 -3.01 -3.75
C GLY A 517 -18.46 -3.09 -3.01
N THR A 518 -18.15 -4.28 -2.49
CA THR A 518 -16.97 -4.56 -1.65
C THR A 518 -15.65 -4.23 -2.34
N ASN A 519 -15.53 -4.50 -3.64
CA ASN A 519 -14.31 -4.19 -4.41
C ASN A 519 -14.04 -2.68 -4.50
N ASN A 520 -15.09 -1.87 -4.61
CA ASN A 520 -14.96 -0.41 -4.67
C ASN A 520 -14.64 0.17 -3.28
N VAL A 521 -15.19 -0.41 -2.21
CA VAL A 521 -14.78 -0.10 -0.84
C VAL A 521 -13.30 -0.42 -0.63
N GLU A 522 -12.84 -1.62 -1.01
CA GLU A 522 -11.42 -2.00 -0.92
C GLU A 522 -10.52 -1.01 -1.68
N TYR A 523 -10.92 -0.66 -2.90
CA TYR A 523 -10.21 0.30 -3.72
C TYR A 523 -10.13 1.70 -3.07
N ALA A 524 -11.25 2.18 -2.50
CA ALA A 524 -11.27 3.45 -1.78
C ALA A 524 -10.37 3.41 -0.54
N LEU A 525 -10.40 2.32 0.23
CA LEU A 525 -9.57 2.13 1.42
C LEU A 525 -8.08 2.27 1.11
N LYS A 526 -7.59 1.76 -0.03
CA LYS A 526 -6.19 1.90 -0.47
C LYS A 526 -5.73 3.36 -0.65
N ARG A 527 -6.66 4.32 -0.77
CA ARG A 527 -6.38 5.76 -0.92
C ARG A 527 -6.67 6.57 0.33
N LEU A 528 -7.40 6.02 1.29
CA LEU A 528 -7.88 6.72 2.48
C LEU A 528 -6.95 6.61 3.69
N HIS A 529 -5.74 6.07 3.51
CA HIS A 529 -4.72 5.96 4.55
C HIS A 529 -5.26 5.27 5.83
N PRO A 530 -5.74 4.02 5.74
CA PRO A 530 -6.51 3.42 6.81
C PRO A 530 -5.62 3.05 8.00
N LEU A 531 -6.22 3.12 9.19
CA LEU A 531 -5.74 2.50 10.42
C LEU A 531 -6.41 1.13 10.56
N ILE A 532 -5.64 0.05 10.44
CA ILE A 532 -6.10 -1.33 10.56
C ILE A 532 -5.71 -1.86 11.93
N LEU A 533 -6.68 -2.14 12.79
CA LEU A 533 -6.48 -2.77 14.10
C LEU A 533 -6.74 -4.27 13.99
N VAL A 534 -5.68 -5.04 14.18
CA VAL A 534 -5.68 -6.50 14.30
C VAL A 534 -5.67 -6.83 15.80
N ASP A 535 -6.83 -7.14 16.35
CA ASP A 535 -7.03 -7.32 17.78
C ASP A 535 -6.84 -8.78 18.22
N GLY A 536 -5.95 -9.01 19.19
CA GLY A 536 -5.75 -10.30 19.86
C GLY A 536 -5.04 -11.34 19.01
N TYR A 537 -3.92 -11.00 18.39
CA TYR A 537 -3.22 -11.88 17.44
C TYR A 537 -2.78 -13.23 18.04
N ASP A 538 -2.52 -13.30 19.35
CA ASP A 538 -2.27 -14.57 20.04
C ASP A 538 -3.51 -15.49 20.12
N GLU A 539 -4.71 -14.95 19.84
CA GLU A 539 -5.97 -15.69 19.70
C GLU A 539 -6.25 -16.06 18.23
N ALA A 540 -5.36 -15.73 17.28
CA ALA A 540 -5.56 -16.00 15.86
C ALA A 540 -5.62 -17.51 15.59
N ASN A 541 -6.76 -17.95 15.05
CA ASN A 541 -6.87 -19.26 14.42
C ASN A 541 -6.24 -19.23 13.00
N ALA A 542 -6.10 -20.40 12.37
CA ALA A 542 -5.47 -20.50 11.05
C ALA A 542 -6.16 -19.65 9.97
N THR A 543 -7.49 -19.50 10.05
CA THR A 543 -8.26 -18.66 9.13
C THR A 543 -7.94 -17.18 9.37
N SER A 544 -7.99 -16.73 10.62
CA SER A 544 -7.69 -15.34 11.00
C SER A 544 -6.26 -14.94 10.67
N SER A 545 -5.28 -15.83 10.85
CA SER A 545 -3.89 -15.54 10.45
C SER A 545 -3.80 -15.23 8.96
N VAL A 546 -4.54 -15.95 8.12
CA VAL A 546 -4.55 -15.68 6.68
C VAL A 546 -5.25 -14.38 6.34
N VAL A 547 -6.35 -14.04 7.02
CA VAL A 547 -7.02 -12.74 6.85
C VAL A 547 -6.05 -11.59 7.18
N VAL A 548 -5.26 -11.71 8.25
CA VAL A 548 -4.22 -10.73 8.60
C VAL A 548 -3.13 -10.66 7.54
N ASP A 549 -2.65 -11.82 7.05
CA ASP A 549 -1.67 -11.84 5.96
C ASP A 549 -2.22 -11.18 4.69
N GLU A 550 -3.49 -11.38 4.37
CA GLU A 550 -4.18 -10.74 3.23
C GLU A 550 -4.27 -9.22 3.43
N MET A 551 -4.59 -8.74 4.63
CA MET A 551 -4.58 -7.30 4.95
C MET A 551 -3.20 -6.67 4.73
N VAL A 552 -2.17 -7.26 5.34
CA VAL A 552 -0.79 -6.79 5.17
C VAL A 552 -0.44 -6.79 3.69
N TYR A 553 -0.79 -7.85 2.97
CA TYR A 553 -0.50 -7.96 1.55
C TYR A 553 -1.25 -6.91 0.73
N LYS A 554 -2.54 -6.68 0.94
CA LYS A 554 -3.30 -5.70 0.16
C LYS A 554 -2.87 -4.26 0.41
N PHE A 555 -2.31 -3.97 1.59
CA PHE A 555 -1.94 -2.61 1.99
C PHE A 555 -0.43 -2.32 2.00
N HIS A 556 0.45 -3.28 1.76
CA HIS A 556 1.91 -3.01 1.80
C HIS A 556 2.43 -1.99 0.78
N GLU A 557 1.69 -1.75 -0.31
CA GLU A 557 2.06 -0.75 -1.32
C GLU A 557 1.38 0.60 -1.09
N PHE A 558 0.45 0.64 -0.14
CA PHE A 558 -0.40 1.79 0.11
C PHE A 558 -0.09 2.38 1.47
N PRO A 559 -0.04 3.71 1.59
CA PRO A 559 0.03 4.35 2.89
C PRO A 559 -1.06 3.83 3.82
N CYS A 560 -0.67 3.20 4.92
CA CYS A 560 -1.57 2.69 5.94
C CYS A 560 -0.81 2.50 7.25
N LYS A 561 -1.56 2.34 8.34
CA LYS A 561 -1.03 1.96 9.65
C LYS A 561 -1.71 0.68 10.09
N ILE A 562 -0.94 -0.34 10.41
CA ILE A 562 -1.44 -1.60 10.96
C ILE A 562 -1.01 -1.69 12.42
N VAL A 563 -1.98 -1.81 13.32
CA VAL A 563 -1.76 -1.97 14.76
C VAL A 563 -2.17 -3.39 15.12
N ILE A 564 -1.24 -4.16 15.66
CA ILE A 564 -1.48 -5.54 16.10
C ILE A 564 -1.41 -5.58 17.62
N THR A 565 -2.44 -6.13 18.27
CA THR A 565 -2.46 -6.34 19.72
C THR A 565 -2.24 -7.81 20.06
N THR A 566 -1.57 -8.10 21.17
CA THR A 566 -1.33 -9.48 21.67
C THR A 566 -1.24 -9.48 23.19
N ARG A 567 -1.61 -10.57 23.87
CA ARG A 567 -1.39 -10.70 25.31
C ARG A 567 0.11 -10.73 25.67
N PRO A 568 0.52 -10.09 26.79
CA PRO A 568 1.87 -10.16 27.36
C PRO A 568 2.43 -11.58 27.55
N GLU A 569 1.58 -12.53 27.92
CA GLU A 569 1.97 -13.90 28.27
C GLU A 569 2.30 -14.75 27.03
N ALA A 570 1.63 -14.47 25.91
CA ALA A 570 1.97 -15.09 24.63
C ALA A 570 3.37 -14.67 24.17
N ASP A 571 3.75 -13.42 24.44
CA ASP A 571 5.09 -12.89 24.21
C ASP A 571 6.13 -13.49 25.18
N SER A 572 5.73 -13.79 26.43
CA SER A 572 6.62 -14.33 27.46
C SER A 572 6.84 -15.85 27.43
N SER A 573 5.87 -16.63 26.91
CA SER A 573 6.01 -18.09 26.73
C SER A 573 7.18 -18.47 25.79
N GLN A 574 7.67 -17.53 24.98
CA GLN A 574 8.87 -17.66 24.15
C GLN A 574 10.18 -17.57 24.96
N ARG A 575 10.17 -17.01 26.18
CA ARG A 575 11.37 -16.90 27.06
C ARG A 575 11.80 -18.24 27.66
N ASN A 576 10.90 -19.21 27.79
CA ASN A 576 11.21 -20.48 28.46
C ASN A 576 11.91 -21.50 27.54
N ILE A 577 12.10 -21.19 26.26
CA ILE A 577 12.88 -22.00 25.32
C ILE A 577 14.37 -21.59 25.32
N SER A 578 14.73 -20.45 25.94
CA SER A 578 16.05 -19.82 25.83
C SER A 578 16.97 -19.98 27.06
N GLY A 579 17.12 -21.19 27.59
CA GLY A 579 18.21 -21.50 28.54
C GLY A 579 19.63 -21.47 27.93
N ARG A 580 19.81 -20.89 26.74
CA ARG A 580 21.12 -20.75 26.08
C ARG A 580 21.41 -19.27 25.84
N GLU A 581 22.30 -18.72 26.66
CA GLU A 581 22.93 -17.42 26.46
C GLU A 581 23.61 -17.38 25.08
N GLY A 582 23.35 -16.33 24.30
CA GLY A 582 24.15 -16.01 23.11
C GLY A 582 23.42 -15.86 21.77
N VAL A 583 22.09 -15.98 21.70
CA VAL A 583 21.33 -15.67 20.48
C VAL A 583 20.50 -14.41 20.71
N GLU A 584 20.90 -13.31 20.07
CA GLU A 584 20.07 -12.10 20.01
C GLU A 584 18.73 -12.45 19.35
N PHE A 585 17.64 -12.28 20.10
CA PHE A 585 16.29 -12.56 19.62
C PHE A 585 15.92 -11.50 18.56
N THR A 586 15.84 -11.90 17.29
CA THR A 586 15.12 -11.13 16.27
C THR A 586 13.62 -11.24 16.54
N GLU A 587 12.89 -10.12 16.51
CA GLU A 587 11.43 -9.89 16.71
C GLU A 587 10.50 -10.71 15.76
N SER A 588 10.88 -11.94 15.45
CA SER A 588 10.58 -12.68 14.23
C SER A 588 9.45 -13.69 14.37
N LEU A 589 8.86 -13.89 15.55
CA LEU A 589 7.95 -15.03 15.78
C LEU A 589 6.45 -14.69 15.69
N ILE A 590 6.04 -13.46 16.01
CA ILE A 590 4.62 -13.08 16.14
C ILE A 590 4.13 -12.25 14.94
N LEU A 591 5.03 -11.83 14.07
CA LEU A 591 4.67 -11.02 12.91
C LEU A 591 3.96 -11.82 11.80
N PRO A 592 2.88 -11.29 11.19
CA PRO A 592 2.41 -11.74 9.88
C PRO A 592 3.57 -11.97 8.91
N PHE A 593 3.53 -13.05 8.14
CA PHE A 593 4.69 -13.49 7.36
C PHE A 593 5.12 -12.42 6.33
N ALA A 594 4.16 -11.68 5.78
CA ALA A 594 4.41 -10.56 4.87
C ALA A 594 5.23 -9.43 5.53
N LEU A 595 5.15 -9.26 6.85
CA LEU A 595 5.96 -8.32 7.64
C LEU A 595 7.37 -8.85 7.97
N LYS A 596 7.64 -10.15 7.77
CA LYS A 596 8.98 -10.73 7.92
C LYS A 596 9.82 -10.59 6.65
N ARG A 597 9.16 -10.61 5.48
CA ARG A 597 9.83 -10.51 4.16
C ARG A 597 10.54 -9.17 3.94
N SER A 598 10.17 -8.11 4.67
CA SER A 598 10.85 -6.80 4.66
C SER A 598 12.31 -6.87 5.07
N ASN A 599 12.70 -7.79 5.96
CA ASN A 599 14.09 -7.88 6.37
C ASN A 599 14.98 -8.59 5.34
N PHE A 600 14.41 -9.43 4.47
CA PHE A 600 15.16 -10.15 3.41
C PHE A 600 15.35 -9.33 2.12
N GLY A 601 14.62 -8.22 1.94
CA GLY A 601 14.77 -7.33 0.78
C GLY A 601 16.17 -6.73 0.66
N GLU A 602 16.90 -6.59 1.78
CA GLU A 602 18.30 -6.11 1.80
C GLU A 602 19.25 -7.01 1.01
N LEU A 603 19.05 -8.35 0.98
CA LEU A 603 19.93 -9.28 0.25
C LEU A 603 19.67 -9.30 -1.27
N LEU A 604 18.49 -8.85 -1.70
CA LEU A 604 18.09 -8.80 -3.11
C LEU A 604 18.55 -7.51 -3.83
N MET A 605 19.01 -6.49 -3.10
CA MET A 605 19.34 -5.16 -3.63
C MET A 605 20.76 -4.67 -3.30
N THR A 606 21.55 -5.38 -2.49
CA THR A 606 22.92 -4.95 -2.09
C THR A 606 24.07 -5.59 -2.87
N LEU A 607 23.81 -6.28 -4.00
CA LEU A 607 24.86 -6.63 -4.95
C LEU A 607 25.00 -5.55 -6.02
N ASP A 608 25.41 -4.36 -5.58
CA ASP A 608 26.05 -3.33 -6.40
C ASP A 608 26.95 -2.46 -5.49
N SER A 609 28.16 -2.98 -5.22
CA SER A 609 29.40 -2.21 -5.05
C SER A 609 30.60 -3.15 -4.96
#